data_AF-A0A7X7D3G1-F1
#
_entry.id   AF-A0A7X7D3G1-F1
#
_cell.length_a   1.000
_cell.length_b   1.000
_cell.length_c   1.000
_cell.angle_alpha   90.00
_cell.angle_beta   90.00
_cell.angle_gamma   90.00
#
_symmetry.space_group_name_H-M   'P 1'
#
loop_
_entity.id
_entity.type
_entity.pdbx_description
1 polymer ?
#
loop_
_entity_poly.entity_id
_entity_poly.type
_entity_poly.pdbx_seq_one_letter_code
_entity_poly.pdbx_strand_id
1 'polypeptide(L)'
;LWTALDWLEERLAGQRYLMGDSVTEADVRLFTTLARFDAVYHGHFKCNRQKLAEMPVLWAYARDLFQTPGFGDTIDFVQIKSHYYEVHRDVNPSGTVPSGPDLSGWLTEHGRESLGGRPFGDGTSPGPLPEAERVPPSHSAG
;
A
#
# COMPACT_ATOMS: atom_id res chain seq x y z
N LEU A 1 15.19 -8.19 -3.85
CA LEU A 1 13.76 -7.89 -3.66
C LEU A 1 13.03 -9.08 -3.04
N TRP A 2 12.85 -10.18 -3.77
CA TRP A 2 12.01 -11.31 -3.31
C TRP A 2 12.44 -11.92 -1.98
N THR A 3 13.74 -12.16 -1.76
CA THR A 3 14.26 -12.61 -0.45
C THR A 3 13.86 -11.68 0.70
N ALA A 4 13.78 -10.37 0.48
CA ALA A 4 13.37 -9.42 1.51
C ALA A 4 11.85 -9.42 1.72
N LEU A 5 11.05 -9.59 0.65
CA LEU A 5 9.60 -9.74 0.78
C LEU A 5 9.24 -11.06 1.48
N ASP A 6 9.94 -12.16 1.19
CA ASP A 6 9.75 -13.44 1.88
C ASP A 6 10.06 -13.33 3.38
N TRP A 7 11.15 -12.63 3.73
CA TRP A 7 11.49 -12.34 5.12
C TRP A 7 10.43 -11.47 5.81
N LEU A 8 9.89 -10.46 5.13
CA LEU A 8 8.81 -9.63 5.67
C LEU A 8 7.52 -10.44 5.87
N GLU A 9 7.18 -11.33 4.93
CA GLU A 9 6.04 -12.24 5.01
C GLU A 9 6.11 -13.10 6.27
N GLU A 10 7.29 -13.70 6.51
CA GLU A 10 7.54 -14.52 7.70
C GLU A 10 7.47 -13.68 8.99
N ARG A 11 8.14 -12.52 9.01
CA ARG A 11 8.15 -11.63 10.18
C ARG A 11 6.75 -11.18 10.57
N LEU A 12 5.96 -10.74 9.60
CA LEU A 12 4.63 -10.18 9.83
C LEU A 12 3.56 -11.26 10.04
N ALA A 13 3.88 -12.55 9.85
CA ALA A 13 2.94 -13.64 10.09
C ALA A 13 2.52 -13.72 11.56
N GLY A 14 3.46 -13.45 12.49
CA GLY A 14 3.24 -13.48 13.94
C GLY A 14 3.15 -12.12 14.63
N GLN A 15 3.28 -11.01 13.90
CA GLN A 15 3.31 -9.66 14.47
C GLN A 15 2.49 -8.70 13.62
N ARG A 16 1.69 -7.82 14.24
CA ARG A 16 0.81 -6.89 13.51
C ARG A 16 1.58 -5.81 12.73
N TYR A 17 2.63 -5.23 13.32
CA TYR A 17 3.47 -4.20 12.71
C TYR A 17 4.96 -4.60 12.76
N LEU A 18 5.81 -3.87 12.03
CA LEU A 18 7.22 -4.23 11.89
C LEU A 18 8.01 -4.20 13.21
N MET A 19 7.60 -3.36 14.15
CA MET A 19 8.35 -3.07 15.38
C MET A 19 7.53 -3.33 16.67
N GLY A 20 6.54 -4.22 16.60
CA GLY A 20 5.73 -4.61 17.76
C GLY A 20 4.27 -4.21 17.61
N ASP A 21 3.71 -3.60 18.66
CA ASP A 21 2.26 -3.43 18.82
C ASP A 21 1.70 -2.16 18.16
N SER A 22 2.54 -1.21 17.75
CA SER A 22 2.12 0.09 17.21
C SER A 22 2.78 0.39 15.87
N VAL A 23 2.11 1.22 15.07
CA VAL A 23 2.67 1.75 13.83
C VAL A 23 3.88 2.60 14.15
N THR A 24 4.96 2.38 13.40
CA THR A 24 6.20 3.14 13.51
C THR A 24 6.61 3.72 12.16
N GLU A 25 7.69 4.52 12.15
CA GLU A 25 8.28 5.01 10.91
C GLU A 25 8.66 3.88 9.93
N ALA A 26 9.01 2.69 10.45
CA ALA A 26 9.32 1.54 9.62
C ALA A 26 8.13 1.14 8.74
N ASP A 27 6.92 1.17 9.32
CA ASP A 27 5.68 0.80 8.64
C ASP A 27 5.31 1.84 7.57
N VAL A 28 5.49 3.12 7.88
CA VAL A 28 5.29 4.23 6.92
C VAL A 28 6.23 4.07 5.71
N ARG A 29 7.51 3.79 5.97
CA ARG A 29 8.51 3.60 4.90
C ARG A 29 8.18 2.39 4.01
N LEU A 30 7.77 1.27 4.61
CA LEU A 30 7.38 0.08 3.83
C LEU A 30 6.09 0.31 3.04
N PHE A 31 5.07 0.91 3.66
CA PHE A 31 3.76 1.12 3.05
C PHE A 31 3.83 1.86 1.72
N THR A 32 4.62 2.93 1.65
CA THR A 32 4.74 3.72 0.42
C THR A 32 5.20 2.91 -0.79
N THR A 33 6.01 1.85 -0.56
CA THR A 33 6.43 0.90 -1.59
C THR A 33 5.32 -0.09 -1.91
N LEU A 34 4.66 -0.67 -0.90
CA LEU A 34 3.58 -1.65 -1.08
C LEU A 34 2.38 -1.04 -1.82
N ALA A 35 1.98 0.19 -1.49
CA ALA A 35 0.88 0.91 -2.13
C ALA A 35 1.07 1.08 -3.65
N ARG A 36 2.32 1.10 -4.14
CA ARG A 36 2.66 1.26 -5.56
C ARG A 36 2.96 -0.07 -6.26
N PHE A 37 3.01 -1.17 -5.51
CA PHE A 37 3.56 -2.43 -6.01
C PHE A 37 2.74 -3.00 -7.18
N ASP A 38 1.46 -3.27 -6.97
CA ASP A 38 0.61 -3.86 -8.02
C ASP A 38 0.25 -2.85 -9.12
N ALA A 39 0.06 -1.58 -8.75
CA ALA A 39 -0.30 -0.52 -9.69
C ALA A 39 0.84 -0.15 -10.66
N VAL A 40 2.10 -0.32 -10.24
CA VAL A 40 3.27 0.13 -10.99
C VAL A 40 4.37 -0.93 -11.00
N TYR A 41 4.97 -1.24 -9.86
CA TYR A 41 6.26 -1.94 -9.81
C TYR A 41 6.21 -3.34 -10.41
N HIS A 42 5.10 -4.05 -10.21
CA HIS A 42 4.87 -5.38 -10.76
C HIS A 42 5.02 -5.39 -12.29
N GLY A 43 4.33 -4.46 -12.98
CA GLY A 43 4.37 -4.35 -14.44
C GLY A 43 5.53 -3.50 -14.94
N HIS A 44 5.52 -2.21 -14.59
CA HIS A 44 6.46 -1.21 -15.11
C HIS A 44 7.92 -1.54 -14.83
N PHE A 45 8.21 -1.96 -13.59
CA PHE A 45 9.56 -2.34 -13.16
C PHE A 45 9.81 -3.85 -13.19
N LYS A 46 8.87 -4.64 -13.72
CA LYS A 46 9.00 -6.10 -13.89
C LYS A 46 9.30 -6.83 -12.57
N CYS A 47 8.84 -6.28 -11.45
CA CYS A 47 8.89 -6.95 -10.16
C CYS A 47 7.75 -7.99 -10.06
N ASN A 48 7.81 -9.02 -10.91
CA ASN A 48 6.66 -9.84 -11.29
C ASN A 48 6.75 -11.35 -10.92
N ARG A 49 7.37 -11.72 -9.79
CA ARG A 49 7.26 -13.11 -9.30
C ARG A 49 5.81 -13.44 -8.93
N GLN A 50 5.16 -12.50 -8.24
CA GLN A 50 3.74 -12.53 -7.89
C GLN A 50 3.32 -11.10 -7.51
N LYS A 51 2.02 -10.82 -7.57
CA LYS A 51 1.43 -9.56 -7.10
C LYS A 51 1.50 -9.46 -5.58
N LEU A 52 1.43 -8.24 -5.05
CA LEU A 52 1.23 -8.00 -3.63
C LEU A 52 -0.05 -8.68 -3.15
N ALA A 53 -1.15 -8.59 -3.92
CA ALA A 53 -2.41 -9.26 -3.57
C ALA A 53 -2.32 -10.80 -3.43
N GLU A 54 -1.26 -11.42 -3.94
CA GLU A 54 -0.99 -12.87 -3.86
C GLU A 54 -0.06 -13.23 -2.67
N MET A 55 0.40 -12.24 -1.90
CA MET A 55 1.18 -12.39 -0.67
C MET A 55 0.25 -12.21 0.54
N PRO A 56 -0.29 -13.29 1.14
CA PRO A 56 -1.43 -13.17 2.06
C PRO A 56 -1.14 -12.33 3.31
N VAL A 57 0.07 -12.40 3.86
CA VAL A 57 0.45 -11.68 5.07
C VAL A 57 0.77 -10.22 4.72
N LEU A 58 1.62 -9.97 3.72
CA LEU A 58 1.94 -8.60 3.31
C LEU A 58 0.72 -7.87 2.75
N TRP A 59 -0.21 -8.57 2.09
CA TRP A 59 -1.44 -7.97 1.59
C TRP A 59 -2.41 -7.61 2.71
N ALA A 60 -2.56 -8.47 3.71
CA ALA A 60 -3.33 -8.15 4.91
C ALA A 60 -2.70 -6.96 5.67
N TYR A 61 -1.37 -6.96 5.83
CA TYR A 61 -0.63 -5.86 6.44
C TYR A 61 -0.78 -4.54 5.67
N ALA A 62 -0.65 -4.57 4.34
CA ALA A 62 -0.80 -3.38 3.51
C ALA A 62 -2.22 -2.80 3.61
N ARG A 63 -3.26 -3.65 3.62
CA ARG A 63 -4.66 -3.22 3.81
C ARG A 63 -4.92 -2.64 5.20
N ASP A 64 -4.37 -3.23 6.26
CA ASP A 64 -4.44 -2.70 7.63
C ASP A 64 -3.88 -1.28 7.70
N LEU A 65 -2.71 -1.05 7.10
CA LEU A 65 -2.17 0.30 6.98
C LEU A 65 -3.02 1.19 6.07
N PHE A 66 -3.43 0.74 4.88
CA PHE A 66 -4.23 1.54 3.96
C PHE A 66 -5.54 2.04 4.59
N GLN A 67 -6.22 1.19 5.37
CA GLN A 67 -7.47 1.50 6.06
C GLN A 67 -7.25 2.29 7.36
N THR A 68 -6.00 2.45 7.82
CA THR A 68 -5.65 3.31 8.96
C THR A 68 -5.65 4.79 8.52
N PRO A 69 -6.32 5.71 9.25
CA PRO A 69 -6.32 7.13 8.92
C PRO A 69 -4.90 7.73 8.82
N GLY A 70 -4.67 8.55 7.79
CA GLY A 70 -3.36 9.12 7.46
C GLY A 70 -2.51 8.28 6.48
N PHE A 71 -3.00 7.13 6.03
CA PHE A 71 -2.34 6.28 5.04
C PHE A 71 -3.08 6.28 3.71
N GLY A 72 -4.16 5.49 3.57
CA GLY A 72 -4.87 5.34 2.29
C GLY A 72 -5.56 6.61 1.81
N ASP A 73 -5.95 7.49 2.73
CA ASP A 73 -6.50 8.82 2.44
C ASP A 73 -5.50 9.78 1.79
N THR A 74 -4.20 9.42 1.76
CA THR A 74 -3.13 10.16 1.08
C THR A 74 -2.70 9.54 -0.26
N ILE A 75 -3.34 8.44 -0.69
CA ILE A 75 -2.93 7.68 -1.88
C ILE A 75 -3.79 8.03 -3.10
N ASP A 76 -3.20 8.78 -4.04
CA ASP A 76 -3.76 9.04 -5.37
C ASP A 76 -3.19 8.05 -6.40
N PHE A 77 -3.96 7.01 -6.73
CA PHE A 77 -3.50 5.96 -7.67
C PHE A 77 -3.39 6.46 -9.11
N VAL A 78 -4.19 7.46 -9.50
CA VAL A 78 -4.14 8.03 -10.86
C VAL A 78 -2.84 8.80 -11.05
N GLN A 79 -2.50 9.69 -10.11
CA GLN A 79 -1.23 10.44 -10.15
C GLN A 79 -0.01 9.52 -10.05
N ILE A 80 -0.08 8.50 -9.18
CA ILE A 80 0.97 7.47 -9.11
C ILE A 80 1.19 6.86 -10.49
N LYS A 81 0.13 6.34 -11.13
CA LYS A 81 0.27 5.64 -12.42
C LYS A 81 0.71 6.59 -13.53
N SER A 82 0.11 7.78 -13.65
CA SER A 82 0.51 8.77 -14.66
C SER A 82 1.97 9.14 -14.53
N HIS A 83 2.47 9.41 -13.31
CA HIS A 83 3.89 9.72 -13.12
C HIS A 83 4.79 8.62 -13.67
N TYR A 84 4.58 7.36 -13.26
CA TYR A 84 5.47 6.29 -13.68
C TYR A 84 5.35 5.95 -15.17
N TYR A 85 4.13 5.84 -15.69
CA TYR A 85 3.90 5.34 -17.04
C TYR A 85 4.07 6.41 -18.12
N GLU A 86 3.82 7.69 -17.84
CA GLU A 86 3.92 8.78 -18.82
C GLU A 86 5.31 9.44 -18.80
N VAL A 87 5.96 9.55 -17.64
CA VAL A 87 7.26 10.24 -17.51
C VAL A 87 8.43 9.34 -17.88
N HIS A 88 8.43 8.06 -17.48
CA HIS A 88 9.54 7.14 -17.77
C HIS A 88 9.48 6.60 -19.21
N ARG A 89 9.62 7.50 -20.19
CA ARG A 89 9.55 7.17 -21.62
C ARG A 89 10.65 6.22 -22.09
N ASP A 90 11.78 6.17 -21.39
CA ASP A 90 12.84 5.19 -21.65
C ASP A 90 12.40 3.75 -21.33
N VAL A 91 11.46 3.59 -20.39
CA VAL A 91 10.90 2.29 -19.98
C VAL A 91 9.58 2.00 -20.71
N ASN A 92 8.72 3.01 -20.84
CA ASN A 92 7.43 2.94 -21.54
C ASN A 92 7.34 4.02 -22.64
N PRO A 93 7.92 3.79 -23.83
CA PRO A 93 7.93 4.80 -24.90
C PRO A 93 6.53 5.25 -25.32
N SER A 94 5.56 4.35 -25.28
CA SER A 94 4.17 4.66 -25.63
C SER A 94 3.53 5.70 -24.71
N GLY A 95 3.96 5.77 -23.44
CA GLY A 95 3.30 6.59 -22.41
C GLY A 95 1.93 6.06 -22.00
N THR A 96 1.50 4.90 -22.52
CA THR A 96 0.19 4.33 -22.19
C THR A 96 0.15 3.95 -20.71
N VAL A 97 -0.87 4.45 -20.02
CA VAL A 97 -1.16 4.11 -18.62
C VAL A 97 -2.15 2.94 -18.59
N PRO A 98 -1.82 1.80 -17.96
CA PRO A 98 -2.77 0.68 -17.83
C PRO A 98 -4.02 1.10 -17.05
N SER A 99 -5.21 0.62 -17.42
CA SER A 99 -6.43 0.89 -16.64
C SER A 99 -6.46 0.16 -15.30
N GLY A 100 -5.94 -1.08 -15.24
CA GLY A 100 -5.85 -1.85 -14.01
C GLY A 100 -4.73 -1.39 -13.06
N PRO A 101 -4.50 -2.11 -11.95
CA PRO A 101 -5.35 -3.19 -11.42
C PRO A 101 -6.70 -2.66 -10.90
N ASP A 102 -7.63 -3.58 -10.63
CA ASP A 102 -8.78 -3.26 -9.78
C ASP A 102 -8.29 -2.96 -8.35
N LEU A 103 -8.73 -1.84 -7.80
CA LEU A 103 -8.31 -1.33 -6.50
C LEU A 103 -9.28 -1.69 -5.36
N SER A 104 -10.46 -2.24 -5.68
CA SER A 104 -11.50 -2.58 -4.70
C SER A 104 -10.99 -3.48 -3.57
N GLY A 105 -9.99 -4.31 -3.88
CA GLY A 105 -9.33 -5.19 -2.91
C GLY A 105 -8.74 -4.46 -1.70
N TRP A 106 -8.31 -3.21 -1.83
CA TRP A 106 -7.72 -2.44 -0.71
C TRP A 106 -8.67 -2.22 0.47
N LEU A 107 -9.98 -2.20 0.21
CA LEU A 107 -11.03 -1.93 1.21
C LEU A 107 -11.66 -3.21 1.77
N THR A 108 -11.15 -4.38 1.39
CA THR A 108 -11.62 -5.66 1.94
C THR A 108 -11.03 -5.92 3.34
N GLU A 109 -11.74 -6.68 4.17
CA GLU A 109 -11.32 -7.00 5.54
C GLU A 109 -9.95 -7.70 5.57
N HIS A 110 -9.06 -7.22 6.45
CA HIS A 110 -7.68 -7.71 6.55
C HIS A 110 -7.43 -8.73 7.66
N GLY A 111 -8.26 -8.79 8.71
CA GLY A 111 -8.14 -9.76 9.81
C GLY A 111 -6.95 -9.54 10.77
N ARG A 112 -6.12 -8.51 10.54
CA ARG A 112 -4.90 -8.21 11.32
C ARG A 112 -5.15 -7.85 12.77
N GLU A 113 -6.36 -7.40 13.12
CA GLU A 113 -6.80 -7.14 14.49
C GLU A 113 -6.75 -8.39 15.38
N SER A 114 -6.82 -9.59 14.80
CA SER A 114 -6.64 -10.86 15.53
C SER A 114 -5.25 -11.01 16.18
N LEU A 115 -4.25 -10.26 15.69
CA LEU A 115 -2.90 -10.22 16.25
C LEU A 115 -2.74 -9.16 17.36
N GLY A 116 -3.84 -8.50 17.77
CA GLY A 116 -3.82 -7.45 18.77
C GLY A 116 -3.28 -6.13 18.23
N GLY A 117 -2.42 -5.46 19.00
CA GLY A 117 -1.82 -4.19 18.64
C GLY A 117 -2.73 -2.98 18.85
N ARG A 118 -2.10 -1.81 18.90
CA ARG A 118 -2.70 -0.48 19.07
C ARG A 118 -2.02 0.44 18.05
N PRO A 119 -2.62 0.68 16.87
CA PRO A 119 -1.97 1.41 15.78
C PRO A 119 -1.36 2.73 16.25
N PHE A 120 -2.07 3.46 17.10
CA PHE A 120 -1.67 4.77 17.65
C PHE A 120 -1.10 4.71 19.09
N GLY A 121 -0.82 3.51 19.63
CA GLY A 121 -0.33 3.34 21.00
C GLY A 121 -1.35 3.83 22.04
N ASP A 122 -0.90 4.74 22.91
CA ASP A 122 -1.76 5.46 23.87
C ASP A 122 -2.38 6.76 23.28
N GLY A 123 -2.06 7.08 22.01
CA GLY A 123 -2.59 8.21 21.27
C GLY A 123 -3.94 7.92 20.60
N THR A 124 -4.36 8.85 19.74
CA THR A 124 -5.62 8.75 18.99
C THR A 124 -5.37 8.86 17.49
N SER A 125 -6.27 8.31 16.68
CA SER A 125 -6.22 8.49 15.23
C SER A 125 -6.39 9.97 14.86
N PRO A 126 -5.73 10.44 13.79
CA PRO A 126 -6.00 11.77 13.28
C PRO A 126 -7.45 11.92 12.85
N GLY A 127 -7.92 13.17 12.81
CA GLY A 127 -9.19 13.52 12.18
C GLY A 127 -9.12 13.39 10.65
N PRO A 128 -10.23 13.64 9.95
CA PRO A 128 -10.25 13.61 8.49
C PRO A 128 -9.35 14.70 7.90
N LEU A 129 -8.81 14.43 6.71
CA LEU A 129 -7.98 15.39 5.98
C LEU A 129 -8.74 16.70 5.68
N PRO A 130 -8.04 17.86 5.74
CA PRO A 130 -8.55 19.13 5.23
C PRO A 130 -9.04 18.97 3.79
N GLU A 131 -10.09 19.70 3.42
CA GLU A 131 -10.73 19.56 2.10
C GLU A 131 -9.74 19.72 0.93
N ALA A 132 -8.80 20.66 1.05
CA ALA A 132 -7.77 20.93 0.03
C ALA A 132 -6.75 19.79 -0.16
N GLU A 133 -6.65 18.85 0.80
CA GLU A 133 -5.70 17.74 0.78
C GLU A 133 -6.37 16.40 0.44
N ARG A 134 -7.69 16.38 0.27
CA ARG A 134 -8.43 15.14 -0.02
C ARG A 134 -8.12 14.65 -1.43
N VAL A 135 -7.80 13.36 -1.53
CA VAL A 135 -7.72 12.67 -2.83
C VAL A 135 -9.12 12.61 -3.45
N PRO A 136 -9.27 12.92 -4.76
CA PRO A 136 -10.55 12.76 -5.45
C PRO A 136 -11.04 11.30 -5.35
N PRO A 137 -12.33 11.04 -5.08
CA PRO A 137 -12.85 9.67 -4.96
C PRO A 137 -12.58 8.77 -6.18
N SER A 138 -12.54 9.36 -7.39
CA SER A 138 -12.20 8.64 -8.61
C SER A 138 -10.72 8.21 -8.71
N HIS A 139 -9.87 8.67 -7.79
CA HIS A 139 -8.44 8.36 -7.73
C HIS A 139 -8.07 7.40 -6.57
N SER A 140 -8.98 7.18 -5.64
CA SER A 140 -8.83 6.26 -4.50
C SER A 140 -9.32 4.84 -4.82
N ALA A 141 -9.23 3.94 -3.83
CA ALA A 141 -9.69 2.56 -3.93
C ALA A 141 -11.22 2.38 -3.72
N GLY A 142 -11.94 3.47 -3.48
CA GLY A 142 -13.39 3.54 -3.26
C GLY A 142 -13.89 4.97 -3.22
#